data_AF-A0A7C4T2D8-F1
#
_entry.id   AF-A0A7C4T2D8-F1
#
_cell.length_a   1.000
_cell.length_b   1.000
_cell.length_c   1.000
_cell.angle_alpha   90.00
_cell.angle_beta   90.00
_cell.angle_gamma   90.00
#
_symmetry.space_group_name_H-M   'P 1'
#
loop_
_entity.id
_entity.type
_entity.pdbx_description
1 polymer ?
#
loop_
_entity_poly.entity_id
_entity_poly.type
_entity_poly.pdbx_seq_one_letter_code
_entity_poly.pdbx_strand_id
1 'polypeptide(L)'
;MFKKAIICGFLFLLLFSCAAALEAAQEEHPEHTLIVFYSSSCRKCIQINELIMPDIEKEFRGKLRVEYRDTAELENYKMMLSLKDHLGLKGSAEVPLFYLEGRFLNSKGNVRDRLRWFINDALSRNPLGRVHLPTIDLNSRLLSFRPLAVAGAGLLDGINPCAFTVIVFFVSFLTLQRYRRREIAVVGLSFIFAVFLSYILIGSGLFGFLYRIKGFWVISKFINILIGALCILLGVMALYDLYVYLRTKRTEGMLLQLPQRLKNRIHAIIGKFHRRGPSSSMAPSFKGLIGLVASALLSGFLVSIVEAACTGQVYLPTIAFILKTTGLKMRAFLYILLYNIMFVIPLLAVFVFALLGVSSAQFAAYLKKHLAAIKIAMALFFFLLGGWLVYFELPVYHAAGEPVRSYETEWDFGTIKEKASVTHDFYLRNESFNPLKIREVASSCGCTVSSVGKRLLQPGEATRIRVRFDSTGYRGLTQQYIYVHTDDNENPVRRFIIKADVAKE
;
A
#
# COMPACT_ATOMS: atom_id res chain seq x y z
N MET A 1 21.18 14.72 -75.84
CA MET A 1 21.27 14.15 -74.47
C MET A 1 21.20 15.20 -73.35
N PHE A 2 21.63 16.45 -73.57
CA PHE A 2 21.66 17.49 -72.52
C PHE A 2 20.29 17.96 -71.99
N LYS A 3 19.24 18.06 -72.82
CA LYS A 3 17.91 18.52 -72.38
C LYS A 3 17.20 17.58 -71.40
N LYS A 4 17.42 16.26 -71.48
CA LYS A 4 16.80 15.28 -70.57
C LYS A 4 17.43 15.29 -69.17
N ALA A 5 18.72 15.62 -69.07
CA ALA A 5 19.42 15.72 -67.79
C ALA A 5 18.96 16.95 -66.97
N ILE A 6 18.70 18.08 -67.64
CA ILE A 6 18.21 19.30 -66.99
C ILE A 6 16.79 19.13 -66.45
N ILE A 7 15.92 18.45 -67.20
CA ILE A 7 14.54 18.18 -66.77
C ILE A 7 14.50 17.22 -65.57
N CYS A 8 15.34 16.17 -65.55
CA CYS A 8 15.47 15.29 -64.38
C CYS A 8 16.04 16.01 -63.17
N GLY A 9 17.01 16.91 -63.34
CA GLY A 9 17.57 17.71 -62.24
C GLY A 9 16.53 18.66 -61.62
N PHE A 10 15.69 19.28 -62.45
CA PHE A 10 14.63 20.18 -61.98
C PHE A 10 13.48 19.42 -61.28
N LEU A 11 13.12 18.24 -61.79
CA LEU A 11 12.13 17.36 -61.13
C LEU A 11 12.65 16.84 -59.78
N PHE A 12 13.94 16.53 -59.70
CA PHE A 12 14.58 16.09 -58.46
C PHE A 12 14.66 17.23 -57.43
N LEU A 13 14.97 18.46 -57.84
CA LEU A 13 14.95 19.64 -56.96
C LEU A 13 13.54 20.02 -56.47
N LEU A 14 12.52 19.86 -57.33
CA LEU A 14 11.12 20.04 -56.93
C LEU A 14 10.64 18.94 -55.99
N LEU A 15 11.02 17.69 -56.22
CA LEU A 15 10.71 16.56 -55.32
C LEU A 15 11.46 16.68 -53.99
N PHE A 16 12.70 17.17 -53.99
CA PHE A 16 13.48 17.39 -52.77
C PHE A 16 12.95 18.60 -51.97
N SER A 17 12.51 19.67 -52.65
CA SER A 17 11.82 20.79 -51.98
C SER A 17 10.44 20.39 -51.45
N CYS A 18 9.73 19.51 -52.15
CA CYS A 18 8.44 18.99 -51.69
C CYS A 18 8.60 17.99 -50.52
N ALA A 19 9.66 17.18 -50.50
CA ALA A 19 10.00 16.31 -49.37
C ALA A 19 10.45 17.11 -48.14
N ALA A 20 11.28 18.14 -48.34
CA ALA A 20 11.67 19.07 -47.27
C ALA A 20 10.49 19.89 -46.74
N ALA A 21 9.51 20.23 -47.58
CA ALA A 21 8.27 20.88 -47.15
C ALA A 21 7.31 19.92 -46.41
N LEU A 22 7.39 18.61 -46.67
CA LEU A 22 6.59 17.60 -45.97
C LEU A 22 7.17 17.25 -44.58
N GLU A 23 8.49 17.31 -44.40
CA GLU A 23 9.15 17.22 -43.09
C GLU A 23 9.01 18.50 -42.25
N ALA A 24 8.62 19.62 -42.86
CA ALA A 24 8.27 20.86 -42.17
C ALA A 24 6.78 20.95 -41.76
N ALA A 25 6.01 19.85 -41.88
CA ALA A 25 4.75 19.70 -41.17
C ALA A 25 5.07 19.50 -39.69
N GLN A 26 5.29 20.63 -39.02
CA GLN A 26 5.42 20.76 -37.58
C GLN A 26 4.26 19.99 -36.94
N GLU A 27 4.53 18.80 -36.39
CA GLU A 27 3.62 18.18 -35.43
C GLU A 27 3.46 19.23 -34.33
N GLU A 28 2.27 19.79 -34.24
CA GLU A 28 1.84 20.71 -33.19
C GLU A 28 1.83 19.90 -31.89
N HIS A 29 3.03 19.70 -31.32
CA HIS A 29 3.21 19.00 -30.08
C HIS A 29 2.56 19.86 -28.99
N PRO A 30 1.59 19.33 -28.21
CA PRO A 30 0.92 20.11 -27.17
C PRO A 30 1.97 20.71 -26.22
N GLU A 31 1.87 22.02 -25.98
CA GLU A 31 2.87 22.79 -25.20
C GLU A 31 3.01 22.31 -23.75
N HIS A 32 2.01 21.60 -23.22
CA HIS A 32 1.95 21.20 -21.82
C HIS A 32 1.90 19.67 -21.64
N THR A 33 2.77 19.14 -20.77
CA THR A 33 2.82 17.70 -20.43
C THR A 33 2.48 17.47 -18.95
N LEU A 34 1.37 16.77 -18.69
CA LEU A 34 0.97 16.27 -17.38
C LEU A 34 1.59 14.90 -17.15
N ILE A 35 2.49 14.80 -16.18
CA ILE A 35 3.09 13.52 -15.76
C ILE A 35 2.29 12.96 -14.59
N VAL A 36 1.77 11.75 -14.75
CA VAL A 36 1.01 11.01 -13.71
C VAL A 36 1.90 9.93 -13.14
N PHE A 37 2.45 10.16 -11.95
CA PHE A 37 3.15 9.15 -11.19
C PHE A 37 2.14 8.26 -10.46
N TYR A 38 2.12 6.97 -10.79
CA TYR A 38 1.16 6.02 -10.25
C TYR A 38 1.84 4.71 -9.84
N SER A 39 1.08 3.76 -9.27
CA SER A 39 1.55 2.40 -9.06
C SER A 39 0.44 1.41 -9.33
N SER A 40 0.77 0.29 -9.98
CA SER A 40 -0.17 -0.81 -10.24
C SER A 40 -0.73 -1.46 -8.97
N SER A 41 -0.05 -1.33 -7.83
CA SER A 41 -0.54 -1.81 -6.52
C SER A 41 -1.34 -0.76 -5.72
N CYS A 42 -1.54 0.45 -6.28
CA CYS A 42 -2.20 1.56 -5.59
C CYS A 42 -3.69 1.65 -5.98
N ARG A 43 -4.58 1.34 -5.03
CA ARG A 43 -6.04 1.32 -5.24
C ARG A 43 -6.60 2.67 -5.72
N LYS A 44 -6.17 3.78 -5.11
CA LYS A 44 -6.55 5.14 -5.54
C LYS A 44 -6.06 5.45 -6.95
N CYS A 45 -4.88 4.98 -7.32
CA CYS A 45 -4.32 5.17 -8.66
C CYS A 45 -5.18 4.49 -9.72
N ILE A 46 -5.62 3.26 -9.47
CA ILE A 46 -6.52 2.53 -10.36
C ILE A 46 -7.84 3.29 -10.51
N GLN A 47 -8.46 3.67 -9.41
CA GLN A 47 -9.74 4.42 -9.44
C GLN A 47 -9.63 5.73 -10.23
N ILE A 48 -8.57 6.51 -10.03
CA ILE A 48 -8.40 7.79 -10.72
C ILE A 48 -8.09 7.57 -12.21
N ASN A 49 -7.22 6.61 -12.53
CA ASN A 49 -6.86 6.30 -13.91
C ASN A 49 -8.02 5.72 -14.72
N GLU A 50 -8.94 4.99 -14.09
CA GLU A 50 -10.10 4.40 -14.77
C GLU A 50 -11.32 5.34 -14.81
N LEU A 51 -11.56 6.13 -13.76
CA LEU A 51 -12.82 6.90 -13.63
C LEU A 51 -12.68 8.41 -13.88
N ILE A 52 -11.48 8.97 -13.77
CA ILE A 52 -11.28 10.44 -13.84
C ILE A 52 -10.40 10.81 -15.02
N MET A 53 -9.28 10.12 -15.21
CA MET A 53 -8.34 10.46 -16.27
C MET A 53 -8.92 10.41 -17.69
N PRO A 54 -9.82 9.45 -18.06
CA PRO A 54 -10.44 9.46 -19.39
C PRO A 54 -11.25 10.73 -19.67
N ASP A 55 -11.93 11.26 -18.64
CA ASP A 55 -12.69 12.52 -18.75
C ASP A 55 -11.75 13.71 -18.94
N ILE A 56 -10.63 13.74 -18.20
CA ILE A 56 -9.61 14.80 -18.29
C ILE A 56 -8.91 14.80 -19.65
N GLU A 57 -8.48 13.63 -20.13
CA GLU A 57 -7.82 13.51 -21.44
C GLU A 57 -8.75 13.94 -22.58
N LYS A 58 -10.05 13.64 -22.46
CA LYS A 58 -11.06 14.06 -23.42
C LYS A 58 -11.32 15.56 -23.36
N GLU A 59 -11.42 16.12 -22.16
CA GLU A 59 -11.69 17.55 -21.93
C GLU A 59 -10.54 18.45 -22.40
N PHE A 60 -9.29 18.02 -22.21
CA PHE A 60 -8.08 18.79 -22.56
C PHE A 60 -7.39 18.31 -23.84
N ARG A 61 -8.11 17.58 -24.70
CA ARG A 61 -7.58 17.02 -25.94
C ARG A 61 -6.98 18.12 -26.84
N GLY A 62 -5.74 17.93 -27.27
CA GLY A 62 -5.00 18.88 -28.11
C GLY A 62 -4.28 20.01 -27.35
N LYS A 63 -4.59 20.23 -26.06
CA LYS A 63 -3.89 21.22 -25.21
C LYS A 63 -2.94 20.58 -24.20
N LEU A 64 -3.17 19.31 -23.86
CA LEU A 64 -2.45 18.61 -22.81
C LEU A 64 -2.02 17.22 -23.28
N ARG A 65 -0.74 16.88 -23.12
CA ARG A 65 -0.24 15.50 -23.23
C ARG A 65 -0.18 14.87 -21.85
N VAL A 66 -0.78 13.70 -21.69
CA VAL A 66 -0.73 12.94 -20.43
C VAL A 66 0.31 11.83 -20.57
N GLU A 67 1.26 11.78 -19.64
CA GLU A 67 2.28 10.73 -19.56
C GLU A 67 2.15 9.96 -18.25
N TYR A 68 1.84 8.67 -18.36
CA TYR A 68 1.77 7.77 -17.21
C TYR A 68 3.14 7.20 -16.88
N ARG A 69 3.59 7.39 -15.64
CA ARG A 69 4.89 6.90 -15.12
C ARG A 69 4.66 5.99 -13.93
N ASP A 70 4.83 4.69 -14.12
CA ASP A 70 4.69 3.73 -13.02
C ASP A 70 5.90 3.85 -12.09
N THR A 71 5.66 4.24 -10.84
CA THR A 71 6.66 4.31 -9.77
C THR A 71 7.12 2.93 -9.28
N ALA A 72 6.53 1.84 -9.79
CA ALA A 72 7.12 0.51 -9.76
C ALA A 72 8.46 0.46 -10.52
N GLU A 73 8.63 1.31 -11.53
CA GLU A 73 9.91 1.47 -12.23
C GLU A 73 10.81 2.45 -11.48
N LEU A 74 12.10 2.08 -11.37
CA LEU A 74 13.08 2.86 -10.64
C LEU A 74 13.28 4.26 -11.22
N GLU A 75 13.46 4.36 -12.53
CA GLU A 75 13.78 5.64 -13.17
C GLU A 75 12.63 6.64 -12.98
N ASN A 76 11.38 6.18 -13.04
CA ASN A 76 10.20 6.99 -12.74
C ASN A 76 10.14 7.41 -11.26
N TYR A 77 10.49 6.50 -10.32
CA TYR A 77 10.53 6.84 -8.90
C TYR A 77 11.64 7.86 -8.57
N LYS A 78 12.84 7.70 -9.16
CA LYS A 78 13.93 8.67 -9.04
C LYS A 78 13.53 10.03 -9.60
N MET A 79 12.91 10.04 -10.78
CA MET A 79 12.41 11.25 -11.44
C MET A 79 11.38 11.96 -10.55
N MET A 80 10.45 11.23 -9.94
CA MET A 80 9.47 11.79 -9.01
C MET A 80 10.16 12.43 -7.79
N LEU A 81 11.15 11.75 -7.22
CA LEU A 81 11.89 12.28 -6.06
C LEU A 81 12.75 13.48 -6.42
N SER A 82 13.45 13.47 -7.56
CA SER A 82 14.28 14.58 -7.99
C SER A 82 13.45 15.84 -8.25
N LEU A 83 12.29 15.68 -8.90
CA LEU A 83 11.34 16.77 -9.11
C LEU A 83 10.81 17.35 -7.79
N LYS A 84 10.50 16.49 -6.81
CA LYS A 84 10.04 16.94 -5.49
C LYS A 84 11.12 17.69 -4.71
N ASP A 85 12.35 17.19 -4.74
CA ASP A 85 13.49 17.80 -4.03
C ASP A 85 13.86 19.15 -4.64
N HIS A 86 13.86 19.27 -5.97
CA HIS A 86 14.08 20.54 -6.68
C HIS A 86 13.08 21.64 -6.32
N LEU A 87 11.83 21.26 -6.03
CA LEU A 87 10.78 22.19 -5.62
C LEU A 87 10.72 22.39 -4.10
N GLY A 88 11.67 21.84 -3.34
CA GLY A 88 11.73 21.96 -1.88
C GLY A 88 10.59 21.27 -1.15
N LEU A 89 9.88 20.35 -1.81
CA LEU A 89 8.71 19.66 -1.28
C LEU A 89 9.12 18.55 -0.32
N LYS A 90 9.20 18.88 0.97
CA LYS A 90 9.45 17.91 2.06
C LYS A 90 8.18 17.12 2.37
N GLY A 91 8.23 15.80 2.24
CA GLY A 91 7.11 14.91 2.61
C GLY A 91 7.06 13.60 1.83
N SER A 92 6.21 12.68 2.28
CA SER A 92 6.03 11.31 1.74
C SER A 92 5.78 11.27 0.23
N ALA A 93 6.37 10.29 -0.45
CA ALA A 93 6.19 10.01 -1.88
C ALA A 93 4.87 9.27 -2.15
N GLU A 94 3.74 9.92 -1.81
CA GLU A 94 2.40 9.35 -1.98
C GLU A 94 1.96 9.41 -3.45
N VAL A 95 1.48 8.28 -3.99
CA VAL A 95 0.88 8.16 -5.33
C VAL A 95 -0.64 7.94 -5.22
N PRO A 96 -1.45 8.37 -6.22
CA PRO A 96 -1.04 9.02 -7.45
C PRO A 96 -0.63 10.48 -7.20
N LEU A 97 0.38 10.91 -7.95
CA LEU A 97 0.96 12.25 -7.88
C LEU A 97 1.04 12.81 -9.30
N PHE A 98 0.52 14.02 -9.48
CA PHE A 98 0.43 14.70 -10.77
C PHE A 98 1.47 15.80 -10.82
N TYR A 99 2.22 15.87 -11.91
CA TYR A 99 3.21 16.91 -12.15
C TYR A 99 2.90 17.65 -13.45
N LEU A 100 2.86 18.98 -13.39
CA LEU A 100 2.66 19.84 -14.55
C LEU A 100 3.44 21.14 -14.32
N GLU A 101 4.40 21.42 -15.21
CA GLU A 101 5.14 22.69 -15.26
C GLU A 101 5.72 23.18 -13.92
N GLY A 102 6.49 22.32 -13.25
CA GLY A 102 7.13 22.71 -11.99
C GLY A 102 6.19 22.74 -10.78
N ARG A 103 4.97 22.19 -10.91
CA ARG A 103 4.03 22.06 -9.78
C ARG A 103 3.56 20.62 -9.63
N PHE A 104 3.13 20.31 -8.41
CA PHE A 104 2.62 19.00 -8.04
C PHE A 104 1.21 19.10 -7.48
N LEU A 105 0.37 18.11 -7.81
CA LEU A 105 -0.94 17.88 -7.19
C LEU A 105 -0.98 16.45 -6.64
N ASN A 106 -1.42 16.31 -5.39
CA ASN A 106 -1.59 15.01 -4.73
C ASN A 106 -3.04 14.49 -4.88
N SER A 107 -3.28 13.26 -4.40
CA SER A 107 -4.57 12.57 -4.48
C SER A 107 -5.51 12.74 -3.28
N LYS A 108 -5.29 13.72 -2.39
CA LYS A 108 -6.07 13.89 -1.14
C LYS A 108 -7.35 14.71 -1.35
N GLY A 109 -8.56 14.26 -1.05
CA GLY A 109 -9.78 15.05 -1.32
C GLY A 109 -10.30 14.88 -2.75
N ASN A 110 -11.13 15.82 -3.25
CA ASN A 110 -11.76 15.68 -4.57
C ASN A 110 -10.75 15.89 -5.72
N VAL A 111 -10.21 14.78 -6.22
CA VAL A 111 -9.17 14.78 -7.26
C VAL A 111 -9.70 15.29 -8.59
N ARG A 112 -10.95 15.01 -8.96
CA ARG A 112 -11.54 15.40 -10.25
C ARG A 112 -11.51 16.90 -10.46
N ASP A 113 -12.08 17.65 -9.51
CA ASP A 113 -12.23 19.10 -9.66
C ASP A 113 -10.91 19.84 -9.47
N ARG A 114 -10.07 19.36 -8.55
CA ARG A 114 -8.76 19.96 -8.35
C ARG A 114 -7.79 19.67 -9.49
N LEU A 115 -7.88 18.50 -10.13
CA LEU A 115 -7.07 18.20 -11.30
C LEU A 115 -7.47 19.11 -12.48
N ARG A 116 -8.77 19.35 -12.68
CA ARG A 116 -9.26 20.35 -13.65
C ARG A 116 -8.74 21.75 -13.35
N TRP A 117 -8.87 22.20 -12.11
CA TRP A 117 -8.37 23.51 -11.69
C TRP A 117 -6.85 23.62 -11.88
N PHE A 118 -6.11 22.58 -11.47
CA PHE A 118 -4.65 22.51 -11.58
C PHE A 118 -4.17 22.59 -13.03
N ILE A 119 -4.86 21.92 -13.96
CA ILE A 119 -4.57 22.00 -15.39
C ILE A 119 -4.93 23.39 -15.92
N ASN A 120 -6.12 23.90 -15.65
CA ASN A 120 -6.55 25.22 -16.13
C ASN A 120 -5.64 26.37 -15.65
N ASP A 121 -5.24 26.34 -14.37
CA ASP A 121 -4.30 27.33 -13.80
C ASP A 121 -2.85 27.15 -14.31
N ALA A 122 -2.51 26.01 -14.93
CA ALA A 122 -1.24 25.85 -15.66
C ALA A 122 -1.35 26.43 -17.06
N LEU A 123 -2.42 26.06 -17.79
CA LEU A 123 -2.68 26.54 -19.14
C LEU A 123 -2.89 28.06 -19.22
N SER A 124 -3.32 28.72 -18.14
CA SER A 124 -3.51 30.17 -18.09
C SER A 124 -2.23 30.97 -17.83
N ARG A 125 -1.09 30.32 -17.58
CA ARG A 125 0.19 30.97 -17.28
C ARG A 125 1.15 30.77 -18.45
N ASN A 126 2.04 31.73 -18.68
CA ASN A 126 3.11 31.55 -19.66
C ASN A 126 3.95 30.33 -19.28
N PRO A 127 4.28 29.43 -20.22
CA PRO A 127 5.01 28.21 -19.93
C PRO A 127 6.36 28.56 -19.30
N LEU A 128 6.58 28.08 -18.08
CA LEU A 128 7.92 28.07 -17.50
C LEU A 128 8.77 27.17 -18.39
N GLY A 129 9.73 27.76 -19.10
CA GLY A 129 10.55 27.08 -20.10
C GLY A 129 11.04 25.72 -19.64
N ARG A 130 11.13 24.76 -20.57
CA ARG A 130 11.45 23.34 -20.34
C ARG A 130 12.48 23.19 -19.21
N VAL A 131 12.03 22.74 -18.04
CA VAL A 131 12.92 22.47 -16.91
C VAL A 131 13.82 21.32 -17.30
N HIS A 132 15.09 21.61 -17.60
CA HIS A 132 16.13 20.60 -17.71
C HIS A 132 16.33 20.00 -16.32
N LEU A 133 15.87 18.76 -16.17
CA LEU A 133 16.01 17.94 -14.97
C LEU A 133 17.50 17.71 -14.68
N PRO A 134 18.04 18.23 -13.57
CA PRO A 134 19.34 17.81 -13.09
C PRO A 134 19.25 16.35 -12.61
N THR A 135 20.21 15.53 -13.01
CA THR A 135 20.38 14.18 -12.46
C THR A 135 20.91 14.29 -11.03
N ILE A 136 20.03 14.48 -10.05
CA ILE A 136 20.43 14.43 -8.64
C ILE A 136 20.92 13.01 -8.34
N ASP A 137 22.19 12.89 -7.98
CA ASP A 137 22.77 11.64 -7.49
C ASP A 137 22.34 11.41 -6.02
N LEU A 138 21.08 10.99 -5.82
CA LEU A 138 20.48 10.64 -4.52
C LEU A 138 21.14 9.43 -3.83
N ASN A 139 22.23 8.89 -4.40
CA ASN A 139 22.83 7.65 -3.94
C ASN A 139 23.47 7.79 -2.54
N SER A 140 24.15 8.89 -2.21
CA SER A 140 25.03 8.96 -1.03
C SER A 140 24.30 8.92 0.33
N ARG A 141 23.23 9.69 0.53
CA ARG A 141 22.49 9.71 1.81
C ARG A 141 21.57 8.52 2.02
N LEU A 142 20.96 8.01 0.95
CA LEU A 142 20.14 6.82 1.07
C LEU A 142 21.01 5.58 1.34
N LEU A 143 22.25 5.47 0.84
CA LEU A 143 23.10 4.27 0.93
C LEU A 143 23.51 3.88 2.36
N SER A 144 23.67 4.84 3.29
CA SER A 144 24.13 4.56 4.64
C SER A 144 23.08 3.89 5.54
N PHE A 145 21.79 4.18 5.34
CA PHE A 145 20.69 3.59 6.11
C PHE A 145 20.18 2.25 5.55
N ARG A 146 20.59 1.83 4.34
CA ARG A 146 20.00 0.65 3.64
C ARG A 146 20.34 -0.68 4.29
N PRO A 147 21.60 -1.00 4.63
CA PRO A 147 21.93 -2.33 5.17
C PRO A 147 21.21 -2.60 6.49
N LEU A 148 21.13 -1.60 7.37
CA LEU A 148 20.46 -1.72 8.66
C LEU A 148 18.93 -1.87 8.50
N ALA A 149 18.32 -1.11 7.59
CA ALA A 149 16.89 -1.24 7.30
C ALA A 149 16.56 -2.62 6.71
N VAL A 150 17.35 -3.11 5.77
CA VAL A 150 17.18 -4.44 5.16
C VAL A 150 17.39 -5.55 6.20
N ALA A 151 18.42 -5.43 7.04
CA ALA A 151 18.69 -6.38 8.11
C ALA A 151 17.58 -6.41 9.16
N GLY A 152 17.08 -5.24 9.55
CA GLY A 152 15.95 -5.11 10.48
C GLY A 152 14.67 -5.70 9.91
N ALA A 153 14.36 -5.44 8.64
CA ALA A 153 13.21 -6.01 7.96
C ALA A 153 13.29 -7.54 7.86
N GLY A 154 14.48 -8.10 7.58
CA GLY A 154 14.70 -9.54 7.58
C GLY A 154 14.50 -10.17 8.96
N LEU A 155 15.06 -9.55 10.01
CA LEU A 155 14.92 -10.04 11.38
C LEU A 155 13.46 -10.01 11.86
N LEU A 156 12.76 -8.91 11.58
CA LEU A 156 11.33 -8.77 11.91
C LEU A 156 10.49 -9.82 11.19
N ASP A 157 10.79 -10.12 9.92
CA ASP A 157 10.10 -11.18 9.20
C ASP A 157 10.43 -12.58 9.75
N GLY A 158 11.67 -12.82 10.19
CA GLY A 158 12.06 -14.10 10.79
C GLY A 158 11.37 -14.41 12.13
N ILE A 159 10.88 -13.37 12.82
CA ILE A 159 10.10 -13.49 14.08
C ILE A 159 8.59 -13.61 13.78
N ASN A 160 8.21 -13.75 12.51
CA ASN A 160 6.82 -13.89 12.13
C ASN A 160 6.17 -15.11 12.83
N PRO A 161 4.95 -14.94 13.38
CA PRO A 161 4.25 -16.03 14.07
C PRO A 161 4.05 -17.29 13.24
N CYS A 162 3.90 -17.19 11.91
CA CYS A 162 3.81 -18.35 11.02
C CYS A 162 5.12 -19.15 11.03
N ALA A 163 6.25 -18.49 10.78
CA ALA A 163 7.57 -19.11 10.71
C ALA A 163 7.99 -19.70 12.06
N PHE A 164 7.79 -18.94 13.14
CA PHE A 164 8.08 -19.37 14.49
C PHE A 164 7.26 -20.60 14.89
N THR A 165 5.96 -20.62 14.57
CA THR A 165 5.08 -21.74 14.89
C THR A 165 5.51 -22.99 14.15
N VAL A 166 5.78 -22.90 12.85
CA VAL A 166 6.18 -24.07 12.05
C VAL A 166 7.47 -24.69 12.55
N ILE A 167 8.52 -23.90 12.81
CA ILE A 167 9.79 -24.47 13.29
C ILE A 167 9.66 -25.10 14.67
N VAL A 168 8.91 -24.49 15.59
CA VAL A 168 8.67 -25.06 16.93
C VAL A 168 7.91 -26.38 16.83
N PHE A 169 6.84 -26.44 16.02
CA PHE A 169 6.10 -27.69 15.80
C PHE A 169 6.96 -28.75 15.13
N PHE A 170 7.72 -28.37 14.11
CA PHE A 170 8.59 -29.29 13.37
C PHE A 170 9.66 -29.89 14.28
N VAL A 171 10.33 -29.06 15.08
CA VAL A 171 11.38 -29.55 15.99
C VAL A 171 10.82 -30.31 17.18
N SER A 172 9.67 -29.88 17.73
CA SER A 172 8.94 -30.63 18.76
C SER A 172 8.57 -32.03 18.25
N PHE A 173 8.05 -32.11 17.02
CA PHE A 173 7.72 -33.34 16.35
C PHE A 173 8.94 -34.27 16.21
N LEU A 174 10.07 -33.76 15.73
CA LEU A 174 11.31 -34.54 15.58
C LEU A 174 11.83 -35.06 16.93
N THR A 175 11.74 -34.24 17.98
CA THR A 175 12.16 -34.64 19.34
C THR A 175 11.24 -35.74 19.92
N LEU A 176 9.92 -35.66 19.70
CA LEU A 176 8.94 -36.63 20.21
C LEU A 176 9.09 -38.04 19.58
N GLN A 177 9.58 -38.12 18.35
CA GLN A 177 9.74 -39.38 17.62
C GLN A 177 11.07 -40.11 17.93
N ARG A 178 11.84 -39.63 18.92
CA ARG A 178 13.13 -40.22 19.33
C ARG A 178 14.15 -40.34 18.18
N TYR A 179 14.16 -39.37 17.26
CA TYR A 179 15.25 -39.22 16.29
C TYR A 179 16.55 -38.93 17.03
N ARG A 180 17.68 -39.40 16.49
CA ARG A 180 19.00 -39.09 17.04
C ARG A 180 19.30 -37.61 16.83
N ARG A 181 20.05 -36.97 17.72
CA ARG A 181 20.45 -35.55 17.59
C ARG A 181 21.04 -35.23 16.20
N ARG A 182 21.82 -36.15 15.62
CA ARG A 182 22.36 -36.01 14.25
C ARG A 182 21.28 -36.03 13.16
N GLU A 183 20.25 -36.86 13.29
CA GLU A 183 19.12 -36.91 12.34
C GLU A 183 18.29 -35.64 12.44
N ILE A 184 18.00 -35.18 13.66
CA ILE A 184 17.30 -33.90 13.91
C ILE A 184 18.11 -32.74 13.31
N ALA A 185 19.43 -32.73 13.52
CA ALA A 185 20.35 -31.73 12.96
C ALA A 185 20.25 -31.66 11.43
N VAL A 186 20.38 -32.81 10.76
CA VAL A 186 20.33 -32.89 9.29
C VAL A 186 18.98 -32.47 8.74
N VAL A 187 17.89 -32.98 9.32
CA VAL A 187 16.52 -32.69 8.87
C VAL A 187 16.16 -31.22 9.10
N GLY A 188 16.48 -30.67 10.28
CA GLY A 188 16.21 -29.26 10.58
C GLY A 188 17.05 -28.29 9.76
N LEU A 189 18.35 -28.56 9.55
CA LEU A 189 19.17 -27.77 8.64
C LEU A 189 18.68 -27.84 7.20
N SER A 190 18.23 -29.02 6.74
CA SER A 190 17.64 -29.16 5.40
C SER A 190 16.35 -28.34 5.27
N PHE A 191 15.49 -28.35 6.28
CA PHE A 191 14.28 -27.52 6.31
C PHE A 191 14.63 -26.02 6.25
N ILE A 192 15.53 -25.55 7.11
CA ILE A 192 15.97 -24.15 7.14
C ILE A 192 16.62 -23.74 5.81
N PHE A 193 17.43 -24.62 5.22
CA PHE A 193 18.04 -24.39 3.92
C PHE A 193 17.00 -24.29 2.79
N ALA A 194 15.96 -25.13 2.81
CA ALA A 194 14.85 -25.00 1.86
C ALA A 194 14.11 -23.68 2.01
N VAL A 195 13.87 -23.23 3.25
CA VAL A 195 13.24 -21.93 3.52
C VAL A 195 14.10 -20.79 2.97
N PHE A 196 15.40 -20.79 3.29
CA PHE A 196 16.37 -19.82 2.78
C PHE A 196 16.42 -19.78 1.24
N LEU A 197 16.50 -20.94 0.60
CA LEU A 197 16.54 -21.04 -0.86
C LEU A 197 15.23 -20.55 -1.48
N SER A 198 14.09 -20.92 -0.90
CA SER A 198 12.76 -20.51 -1.38
C SER A 198 12.61 -18.99 -1.36
N TYR A 199 13.02 -18.33 -0.28
CA TYR A 199 12.98 -16.87 -0.21
C TYR A 199 13.97 -16.25 -1.21
N ILE A 200 15.19 -16.76 -1.39
CA ILE A 200 16.07 -16.27 -2.49
C ILE A 200 15.38 -16.38 -3.86
N LEU A 201 14.69 -17.48 -4.14
CA LEU A 201 13.95 -17.67 -5.39
C LEU A 201 12.81 -16.64 -5.52
N ILE A 202 12.07 -16.37 -4.46
CA ILE A 202 11.02 -15.34 -4.44
C ILE A 202 11.61 -13.94 -4.65
N GLY A 203 12.67 -13.58 -3.93
CA GLY A 203 13.31 -12.27 -4.02
C GLY A 203 14.07 -12.02 -5.31
N SER A 204 14.57 -13.06 -5.98
CA SER A 204 15.17 -12.93 -7.32
C SER A 204 14.15 -12.64 -8.43
N GLY A 205 12.85 -12.65 -8.10
CA GLY A 205 11.79 -12.35 -9.04
C GLY A 205 11.35 -13.54 -9.88
N LEU A 206 11.75 -14.78 -9.53
CA LEU A 206 11.20 -16.00 -10.15
C LEU A 206 9.67 -16.04 -10.06
N PHE A 207 9.12 -15.48 -8.98
CA PHE A 207 7.68 -15.33 -8.75
C PHE A 207 7.14 -13.93 -9.12
N GLY A 208 7.96 -13.07 -9.73
CA GLY A 208 7.58 -11.72 -10.16
C GLY A 208 6.50 -11.68 -11.25
N PHE A 209 6.23 -12.81 -11.90
CA PHE A 209 5.08 -12.94 -12.80
C PHE A 209 3.76 -13.08 -12.04
N LEU A 210 3.74 -13.72 -10.86
CA LEU A 210 2.53 -13.88 -10.05
C LEU A 210 1.93 -12.52 -9.68
N TYR A 211 2.79 -11.56 -9.35
CA TYR A 211 2.40 -10.19 -9.00
C TYR A 211 1.98 -9.32 -10.20
N ARG A 212 2.35 -9.71 -11.42
CA ARG A 212 1.92 -9.03 -12.67
C ARG A 212 0.56 -9.52 -13.15
N ILE A 213 0.02 -10.60 -12.58
CA ILE A 213 -1.32 -11.10 -12.90
C ILE A 213 -2.35 -10.07 -12.42
N LYS A 214 -3.12 -9.51 -13.36
CA LYS A 214 -4.28 -8.66 -13.04
C LYS A 214 -5.23 -9.46 -12.15
N GLY A 215 -5.43 -9.02 -10.91
CA GLY A 215 -6.25 -9.71 -9.91
C GLY A 215 -5.48 -10.44 -8.81
N PHE A 216 -4.14 -10.44 -8.81
CA PHE A 216 -3.35 -10.98 -7.70
C PHE A 216 -3.76 -10.36 -6.35
N TRP A 217 -4.09 -9.07 -6.32
CA TRP A 217 -4.61 -8.41 -5.11
C TRP A 217 -5.90 -9.04 -4.58
N VAL A 218 -6.81 -9.49 -5.45
CA VAL A 218 -8.04 -10.18 -5.05
C VAL A 218 -7.71 -11.54 -4.42
N ILE A 219 -6.73 -12.25 -4.99
CA ILE A 219 -6.26 -13.53 -4.46
C ILE A 219 -5.59 -13.34 -3.10
N SER A 220 -4.67 -12.38 -2.98
CA SER A 220 -4.02 -12.05 -1.69
C SER A 220 -5.04 -11.63 -0.64
N LYS A 221 -6.03 -10.80 -1.01
CA LYS A 221 -7.11 -10.40 -0.12
C LYS A 221 -7.92 -11.61 0.37
N PHE A 222 -8.30 -12.50 -0.54
CA PHE A 222 -9.01 -13.72 -0.19
C PHE A 222 -8.19 -14.60 0.77
N ILE A 223 -6.90 -14.79 0.48
CA ILE A 223 -5.98 -15.55 1.33
C ILE A 223 -5.86 -14.91 2.72
N ASN A 224 -5.69 -13.58 2.81
CA ASN A 224 -5.59 -12.86 4.08
C ASN A 224 -6.88 -12.96 4.90
N ILE A 225 -8.05 -12.83 4.27
CA ILE A 225 -9.34 -13.02 4.95
C ILE A 225 -9.49 -14.47 5.42
N LEU A 226 -9.13 -15.45 4.60
CA LEU A 226 -9.17 -16.86 4.95
C LEU A 226 -8.27 -17.18 6.15
N ILE A 227 -7.03 -16.69 6.14
CA ILE A 227 -6.06 -16.86 7.23
C ILE A 227 -6.55 -16.13 8.48
N GLY A 228 -7.06 -14.91 8.35
CA GLY A 228 -7.64 -14.15 9.45
C GLY A 228 -8.82 -14.87 10.09
N ALA A 229 -9.73 -15.43 9.28
CA ALA A 229 -10.84 -16.24 9.74
C ALA A 229 -10.36 -17.52 10.45
N LEU A 230 -9.35 -18.19 9.90
CA LEU A 230 -8.73 -19.37 10.54
C LEU A 230 -8.08 -18.99 11.88
N CYS A 231 -7.40 -17.86 11.98
CA CYS A 231 -6.86 -17.35 13.25
C CYS A 231 -7.98 -17.10 14.26
N ILE A 232 -9.07 -16.41 13.88
CA ILE A 232 -10.21 -16.19 14.77
C ILE A 232 -10.80 -17.54 15.26
N LEU A 233 -10.96 -18.51 14.35
CA LEU A 233 -11.40 -19.86 14.70
C LEU A 233 -10.45 -20.55 15.70
N LEU A 234 -9.14 -20.48 15.45
CA LEU A 234 -8.11 -21.00 16.38
C LEU A 234 -8.16 -20.30 17.74
N GLY A 235 -8.43 -18.99 17.78
CA GLY A 235 -8.64 -18.23 19.00
C GLY A 235 -9.86 -18.72 19.80
N VAL A 236 -10.99 -18.95 19.13
CA VAL A 236 -12.20 -19.52 19.75
C VAL A 236 -11.93 -20.93 20.29
N MET A 237 -11.25 -21.78 19.52
CA MET A 237 -10.88 -23.12 19.97
C MET A 237 -9.90 -23.09 21.15
N ALA A 238 -8.98 -22.12 21.21
CA ALA A 238 -8.09 -21.93 22.35
C ALA A 238 -8.85 -21.52 23.63
N LEU A 239 -9.89 -20.69 23.51
CA LEU A 239 -10.80 -20.36 24.62
C LEU A 239 -11.63 -21.58 25.07
N TYR A 240 -12.11 -22.40 24.13
CA TYR A 240 -12.81 -23.64 24.46
C TYR A 240 -11.91 -24.60 25.25
N ASP A 241 -10.65 -24.78 24.82
CA ASP A 241 -9.66 -25.57 25.55
C ASP A 241 -9.40 -25.04 26.95
N LEU A 242 -9.33 -23.72 27.11
CA LEU A 242 -9.20 -23.07 28.41
C LEU A 242 -10.42 -23.38 29.29
N TYR A 243 -11.62 -23.28 28.74
CA TYR A 243 -12.86 -23.61 29.46
C TYR A 243 -12.88 -25.07 29.94
N VAL A 244 -12.56 -26.02 29.05
CA VAL A 244 -12.47 -27.46 29.39
C VAL A 244 -11.41 -27.71 30.46
N TYR A 245 -10.24 -27.08 30.35
CA TYR A 245 -9.15 -27.22 31.33
C TYR A 245 -9.52 -26.64 32.70
N LEU A 246 -10.18 -25.48 32.75
CA LEU A 246 -10.63 -24.86 33.99
C LEU A 246 -11.68 -25.72 34.72
N ARG A 247 -12.56 -26.39 33.96
CA ARG A 247 -13.59 -27.29 34.51
C ARG A 247 -13.06 -28.66 34.93
N THR A 248 -12.23 -29.30 34.11
CA THR A 248 -11.85 -30.71 34.30
C THR A 248 -10.48 -30.89 34.95
N LYS A 249 -9.61 -29.87 34.91
CA LYS A 249 -8.18 -29.94 35.25
C LYS A 249 -7.41 -31.04 34.49
N ARG A 250 -8.01 -31.64 33.47
CA ARG A 250 -7.42 -32.67 32.62
C ARG A 250 -7.06 -32.06 31.26
N THR A 251 -6.05 -32.65 30.63
CA THR A 251 -5.61 -32.27 29.28
C THR A 251 -6.22 -33.14 28.18
N GLU A 252 -7.09 -34.07 28.54
CA GLU A 252 -7.76 -34.99 27.62
C GLU A 252 -9.06 -34.35 27.11
N GLY A 253 -9.24 -34.29 25.79
CA GLY A 253 -10.43 -33.68 25.16
C GLY A 253 -10.28 -32.24 24.70
N MET A 254 -9.06 -31.67 24.75
CA MET A 254 -8.76 -30.37 24.14
C MET A 254 -8.81 -30.45 22.61
N LEU A 255 -9.50 -29.50 21.97
CA LEU A 255 -9.74 -29.42 20.53
C LEU A 255 -8.49 -29.07 19.73
N LEU A 256 -7.59 -28.23 20.29
CA LEU A 256 -6.32 -27.89 19.63
C LEU A 256 -5.25 -28.99 19.73
N GLN A 257 -5.59 -30.17 20.24
CA GLN A 257 -4.72 -31.35 20.18
C GLN A 257 -5.00 -32.12 18.88
N LEU A 258 -3.94 -32.70 18.29
CA LEU A 258 -4.09 -33.51 17.08
C LEU A 258 -5.05 -34.70 17.34
N PRO A 259 -6.09 -34.91 16.51
CA PRO A 259 -7.00 -36.05 16.67
C PRO A 259 -6.23 -37.37 16.68
N GLN A 260 -6.61 -38.30 17.55
CA GLN A 260 -5.87 -39.57 17.72
C GLN A 260 -5.75 -40.36 16.41
N ARG A 261 -6.75 -40.28 15.53
CA ARG A 261 -6.71 -40.89 14.18
C ARG A 261 -5.64 -40.28 13.29
N LEU A 262 -5.49 -38.95 13.32
CA LEU A 262 -4.48 -38.25 12.53
C LEU A 262 -3.08 -38.53 13.10
N LYS A 263 -2.94 -38.52 14.42
CA LYS A 263 -1.71 -38.94 15.12
C LYS A 263 -1.29 -40.35 14.70
N ASN A 264 -2.22 -41.30 14.71
CA ASN A 264 -1.97 -42.69 14.31
C ASN A 264 -1.60 -42.81 12.82
N ARG A 265 -2.24 -42.03 11.92
CA ARG A 265 -1.87 -42.00 10.49
C ARG A 265 -0.48 -41.41 10.26
N ILE A 266 -0.14 -40.32 10.96
CA ILE A 266 1.20 -39.72 10.91
C ILE A 266 2.24 -40.75 11.39
N HIS A 267 1.97 -41.45 12.50
CA HIS A 267 2.83 -42.54 12.97
C HIS A 267 2.94 -43.71 11.97
N ALA A 268 1.87 -44.07 11.26
CA ALA A 268 1.89 -45.16 10.27
C ALA A 268 2.70 -44.81 9.01
N ILE A 269 2.52 -43.59 8.47
CA ILE A 269 3.28 -43.11 7.30
C ILE A 269 4.77 -43.03 7.63
N ILE A 270 5.09 -42.53 8.82
CA ILE A 270 6.48 -42.34 9.26
C ILE A 270 7.12 -43.67 9.66
N GLY A 271 6.37 -44.57 10.29
CA GLY A 271 6.79 -45.95 10.54
C GLY A 271 7.10 -46.71 9.24
N LYS A 272 6.42 -46.39 8.14
CA LYS A 272 6.70 -46.95 6.80
C LYS A 272 8.07 -46.52 6.26
N PHE A 273 8.51 -45.29 6.56
CA PHE A 273 9.87 -44.81 6.26
C PHE A 273 10.91 -45.20 7.32
N HIS A 274 10.47 -45.67 8.49
CA HIS A 274 11.31 -45.97 9.66
C HIS A 274 11.12 -47.40 10.17
N ARG A 275 11.44 -48.40 9.34
CA ARG A 275 11.54 -49.80 9.78
C ARG A 275 12.86 -50.00 10.54
N ARG A 276 12.88 -49.68 11.84
CA ARG A 276 13.93 -50.17 12.77
C ARG A 276 13.63 -51.63 13.07
N GLY A 277 14.39 -52.55 12.48
CA GLY A 277 14.48 -53.92 12.96
C GLY A 277 15.25 -53.97 14.30
N PRO A 278 14.96 -54.91 15.22
CA PRO A 278 15.52 -54.91 16.57
C PRO A 278 17.01 -55.31 16.67
N SER A 279 17.65 -55.72 15.59
CA SER A 279 19.01 -56.27 15.64
C SER A 279 19.78 -55.99 14.34
N SER A 280 20.33 -54.79 14.21
CA SER A 280 21.48 -54.57 13.32
C SER A 280 22.21 -53.29 13.71
N SER A 281 23.49 -53.46 13.98
CA SER A 281 24.50 -52.44 14.16
C SER A 281 24.43 -51.32 13.11
N MET A 282 24.25 -50.10 13.62
CA MET A 282 25.14 -48.97 13.38
C MET A 282 25.29 -48.41 11.94
N ALA A 283 24.20 -48.13 11.22
CA ALA A 283 24.16 -47.01 10.25
C ALA A 283 22.71 -46.63 9.92
N PRO A 284 22.36 -45.34 9.79
CA PRO A 284 21.09 -44.95 9.19
C PRO A 284 21.06 -45.48 7.75
N SER A 285 20.01 -46.20 7.37
CA SER A 285 19.84 -46.61 5.97
C SER A 285 19.81 -45.36 5.10
N PHE A 286 20.79 -45.22 4.20
CA PHE A 286 20.98 -44.05 3.33
C PHE A 286 19.69 -43.64 2.61
N LYS A 287 18.88 -44.62 2.19
CA LYS A 287 17.56 -44.41 1.58
C LYS A 287 16.53 -43.76 2.52
N GLY A 288 16.54 -44.12 3.80
CA GLY A 288 15.63 -43.54 4.80
C GLY A 288 16.00 -42.09 5.16
N LEU A 289 17.30 -41.79 5.24
CA LEU A 289 17.79 -40.42 5.45
C LEU A 289 17.44 -39.51 4.27
N ILE A 290 17.61 -39.99 3.04
CA ILE A 290 17.23 -39.25 1.82
C ILE A 290 15.74 -38.94 1.82
N GLY A 291 14.88 -39.91 2.16
CA GLY A 291 13.43 -39.67 2.25
C GLY A 291 13.07 -38.60 3.28
N LEU A 292 13.74 -38.60 4.44
CA LEU A 292 13.57 -37.58 5.48
C LEU A 292 14.02 -36.19 5.01
N VAL A 293 15.21 -36.09 4.40
CA VAL A 293 15.72 -34.83 3.85
C VAL A 293 14.80 -34.32 2.74
N ALA A 294 14.36 -35.16 1.82
CA ALA A 294 13.41 -34.78 0.77
C ALA A 294 12.09 -34.27 1.34
N SER A 295 11.56 -34.92 2.37
CA SER A 295 10.35 -34.46 3.06
C SER A 295 10.54 -33.11 3.75
N ALA A 296 11.71 -32.87 4.33
CA ALA A 296 12.07 -31.61 4.97
C ALA A 296 12.22 -30.47 3.96
N LEU A 297 12.87 -30.75 2.83
CA LEU A 297 13.01 -29.79 1.73
C LEU A 297 11.66 -29.40 1.14
N LEU A 298 10.80 -30.39 0.86
CA LEU A 298 9.46 -30.15 0.33
C LEU A 298 8.60 -29.37 1.33
N SER A 299 8.64 -29.76 2.61
CA SER A 299 7.89 -29.07 3.67
C SER A 299 8.37 -27.62 3.82
N GLY A 300 9.68 -27.38 3.84
CA GLY A 300 10.25 -26.04 3.90
C GLY A 300 9.82 -25.17 2.72
N PHE A 301 9.87 -25.70 1.50
CA PHE A 301 9.41 -24.99 0.30
C PHE A 301 7.92 -24.63 0.35
N LEU A 302 7.04 -25.58 0.69
CA LEU A 302 5.61 -25.34 0.78
C LEU A 302 5.27 -24.33 1.89
N VAL A 303 5.95 -24.43 3.03
CA VAL A 303 5.80 -23.49 4.14
C VAL A 303 6.20 -22.08 3.70
N SER A 304 7.33 -21.92 3.00
CA SER A 304 7.77 -20.61 2.52
C SER A 304 6.80 -19.96 1.52
N ILE A 305 6.08 -20.74 0.71
CA ILE A 305 5.02 -20.19 -0.15
C ILE A 305 3.88 -19.60 0.69
N VAL A 306 3.46 -20.32 1.73
CA VAL A 306 2.40 -19.86 2.64
C VAL A 306 2.87 -18.65 3.46
N GLU A 307 4.10 -18.70 3.96
CA GLU A 307 4.71 -17.57 4.68
C GLU A 307 4.78 -16.34 3.79
N ALA A 308 5.26 -16.47 2.55
CA ALA A 308 5.33 -15.33 1.62
C ALA A 308 3.96 -14.66 1.38
N ALA A 309 2.85 -15.40 1.48
CA ALA A 309 1.51 -14.82 1.43
C ALA A 309 1.18 -14.00 2.69
N CYS A 310 1.54 -14.49 3.87
CA CYS A 310 1.32 -13.80 5.15
C CYS A 310 2.26 -12.61 5.37
N THR A 311 3.53 -12.75 4.97
CA THR A 311 4.62 -11.81 5.30
C THR A 311 5.06 -10.96 4.13
N GLY A 312 4.47 -11.20 2.94
CA GLY A 312 4.73 -10.45 1.71
C GLY A 312 4.59 -8.94 1.86
N GLN A 313 3.83 -8.46 2.85
CA GLN A 313 3.71 -7.03 3.17
C GLN A 313 5.00 -6.40 3.70
N VAL A 314 5.91 -7.16 4.32
CA VAL A 314 7.22 -6.69 4.75
C VAL A 314 8.27 -7.06 3.70
N TYR A 315 8.20 -8.30 3.20
CA TYR A 315 9.20 -8.82 2.28
C TYR A 315 9.19 -8.12 0.91
N LEU A 316 8.01 -7.93 0.30
CA LEU A 316 7.90 -7.39 -1.05
C LEU A 316 8.24 -5.89 -1.12
N PRO A 317 7.79 -5.01 -0.20
CA PRO A 317 8.23 -3.62 -0.21
C PRO A 317 9.74 -3.49 -0.01
N THR A 318 10.34 -4.38 0.78
CA THR A 318 11.79 -4.40 1.00
C THR A 318 12.54 -4.82 -0.26
N ILE A 319 12.11 -5.88 -0.95
CA ILE A 319 12.71 -6.28 -2.24
C ILE A 319 12.49 -5.20 -3.29
N ALA A 320 11.29 -4.64 -3.39
CA ALA A 320 11.00 -3.55 -4.30
C ALA A 320 11.90 -2.35 -4.01
N PHE A 321 12.12 -2.01 -2.73
CA PHE A 321 13.06 -0.98 -2.32
C PHE A 321 14.51 -1.32 -2.71
N ILE A 322 14.97 -2.56 -2.54
CA ILE A 322 16.31 -3.01 -2.92
C ILE A 322 16.50 -2.96 -4.45
N LEU A 323 15.58 -3.54 -5.22
CA LEU A 323 15.62 -3.59 -6.69
C LEU A 323 15.52 -2.20 -7.30
N LYS A 324 14.73 -1.31 -6.68
CA LYS A 324 14.66 0.08 -7.07
C LYS A 324 15.96 0.80 -6.70
N THR A 325 16.39 0.81 -5.44
CA THR A 325 17.50 1.69 -5.04
C THR A 325 18.89 1.26 -5.54
N THR A 326 19.02 0.07 -6.13
CA THR A 326 20.30 -0.53 -6.47
C THR A 326 20.44 -0.74 -7.98
N GLY A 327 21.09 0.20 -8.67
CA GLY A 327 21.34 0.08 -10.13
C GLY A 327 22.28 -1.07 -10.54
N LEU A 328 22.98 -1.68 -9.57
CA LEU A 328 23.89 -2.81 -9.79
C LEU A 328 23.23 -4.12 -9.34
N LYS A 329 23.03 -5.05 -10.29
CA LYS A 329 22.44 -6.38 -10.04
C LYS A 329 23.13 -7.14 -8.89
N MET A 330 24.46 -7.04 -8.80
CA MET A 330 25.24 -7.70 -7.74
C MET A 330 24.96 -7.14 -6.34
N ARG A 331 24.82 -5.82 -6.20
CA ARG A 331 24.51 -5.22 -4.89
C ARG A 331 23.07 -5.55 -4.47
N ALA A 332 22.13 -5.58 -5.40
CA ALA A 332 20.76 -6.01 -5.13
C ALA A 332 20.72 -7.46 -4.62
N PHE A 333 21.49 -8.35 -5.27
CA PHE A 333 21.64 -9.73 -4.81
C PHE A 333 22.23 -9.83 -3.40
N LEU A 334 23.26 -9.04 -3.07
CA LEU A 334 23.84 -9.01 -1.72
C LEU A 334 22.85 -8.53 -0.65
N TYR A 335 21.99 -7.55 -0.96
CA TYR A 335 20.94 -7.11 -0.04
C TYR A 335 19.85 -8.17 0.14
N ILE A 336 19.44 -8.86 -0.94
CA ILE A 336 18.52 -10.00 -0.84
C ILE A 336 19.16 -11.09 0.04
N LEU A 337 20.45 -11.37 -0.14
CA LEU A 337 21.18 -12.34 0.68
C LEU A 337 21.22 -11.91 2.16
N LEU A 338 21.55 -10.65 2.43
CA LEU A 338 21.55 -10.09 3.79
C LEU A 338 20.18 -10.23 4.45
N TYR A 339 19.10 -9.87 3.74
CA TYR A 339 17.74 -10.04 4.22
C TYR A 339 17.45 -11.49 4.60
N ASN A 340 17.77 -12.44 3.71
CA ASN A 340 17.52 -13.87 3.90
C ASN A 340 18.32 -14.45 5.07
N ILE A 341 19.58 -14.02 5.25
CA ILE A 341 20.40 -14.41 6.40
C ILE A 341 19.72 -13.93 7.68
N MET A 342 19.33 -12.66 7.75
CA MET A 342 18.68 -12.09 8.93
C MET A 342 17.32 -12.73 9.22
N PHE A 343 16.57 -13.11 8.19
CA PHE A 343 15.32 -13.87 8.29
C PHE A 343 15.51 -15.26 8.92
N VAL A 344 16.60 -15.95 8.58
CA VAL A 344 16.86 -17.32 9.06
C VAL A 344 17.47 -17.36 10.47
N ILE A 345 18.11 -16.29 10.94
CA ILE A 345 18.74 -16.24 12.27
C ILE A 345 17.78 -16.63 13.42
N PRO A 346 16.55 -16.07 13.53
CA PRO A 346 15.59 -16.48 14.54
C PRO A 346 15.24 -17.98 14.48
N LEU A 347 15.06 -18.53 13.28
CA LEU A 347 14.74 -19.95 13.07
C LEU A 347 15.91 -20.84 13.51
N LEU A 348 17.14 -20.48 13.16
CA LEU A 348 18.36 -21.15 13.60
C LEU A 348 18.49 -21.11 15.13
N ALA A 349 18.20 -19.97 15.76
CA ALA A 349 18.27 -19.84 17.21
C ALA A 349 17.30 -20.81 17.90
N VAL A 350 16.03 -20.85 17.48
CA VAL A 350 15.02 -21.78 18.01
C VAL A 350 15.44 -23.23 17.80
N PHE A 351 15.97 -23.55 16.61
CA PHE A 351 16.45 -24.89 16.29
C PHE A 351 17.63 -25.32 17.17
N VAL A 352 18.61 -24.45 17.40
CA VAL A 352 19.76 -24.71 18.27
C VAL A 352 19.31 -24.92 19.71
N PHE A 353 18.42 -24.07 20.24
CA PHE A 353 17.88 -24.24 21.59
C PHE A 353 17.21 -25.60 21.78
N ALA A 354 16.49 -26.07 20.77
CA ALA A 354 15.86 -27.37 20.79
C ALA A 354 16.88 -28.53 20.70
N LEU A 355 17.96 -28.41 19.92
CA LEU A 355 19.04 -29.40 19.85
C LEU A 355 19.87 -29.50 21.15
N LEU A 356 20.03 -28.38 21.86
CA LEU A 356 20.67 -28.34 23.18
C LEU A 356 19.85 -29.09 24.24
N GLY A 357 18.58 -29.39 23.93
CA GLY A 357 17.76 -30.26 24.76
C GLY A 357 17.38 -29.60 26.07
N VAL A 358 17.14 -28.27 26.06
CA VAL A 358 16.44 -27.58 27.15
C VAL A 358 15.21 -28.42 27.51
N SER A 359 15.28 -29.04 28.68
CA SER A 359 14.71 -30.38 28.89
C SER A 359 13.19 -30.44 28.68
N SER A 360 12.76 -31.38 27.85
CA SER A 360 11.36 -31.65 27.51
C SER A 360 10.49 -31.97 28.74
N ALA A 361 11.08 -32.45 29.86
CA ALA A 361 10.36 -32.75 31.08
C ALA A 361 10.10 -31.50 31.95
N GLN A 362 11.12 -30.67 32.20
CA GLN A 362 10.95 -29.42 32.95
C GLN A 362 10.12 -28.42 32.15
N PHE A 363 10.34 -28.36 30.82
CA PHE A 363 9.53 -27.55 29.92
C PHE A 363 8.08 -28.02 29.87
N ALA A 364 7.81 -29.33 29.78
CA ALA A 364 6.43 -29.85 29.82
C ALA A 364 5.76 -29.62 31.20
N ALA A 365 6.51 -29.72 32.30
CA ALA A 365 6.01 -29.39 33.63
C ALA A 365 5.68 -27.90 33.77
N TYR A 366 6.56 -27.03 33.24
CA TYR A 366 6.32 -25.59 33.16
C TYR A 366 5.11 -25.26 32.28
N LEU A 367 4.99 -25.89 31.11
CA LEU A 367 3.85 -25.74 30.20
C LEU A 367 2.54 -26.21 30.84
N LYS A 368 2.56 -27.31 31.60
CA LYS A 368 1.40 -27.80 32.36
C LYS A 368 1.01 -26.83 33.48
N LYS A 369 1.99 -26.30 34.23
CA LYS A 369 1.75 -25.33 35.31
C LYS A 369 1.15 -24.03 34.79
N HIS A 370 1.59 -23.58 33.62
CA HIS A 370 1.15 -22.33 32.99
C HIS A 370 0.15 -22.54 31.84
N LEU A 371 -0.48 -23.71 31.74
CA LEU A 371 -1.32 -24.08 30.59
C LEU A 371 -2.47 -23.09 30.38
N ALA A 372 -3.12 -22.66 31.46
CA ALA A 372 -4.20 -21.66 31.40
C ALA A 372 -3.70 -20.31 30.86
N ALA A 373 -2.57 -19.81 31.38
CA ALA A 373 -1.97 -18.56 30.91
C ALA A 373 -1.55 -18.65 29.44
N ILE A 374 -0.99 -19.79 29.02
CA ILE A 374 -0.61 -20.03 27.62
C ILE A 374 -1.84 -20.04 26.71
N LYS A 375 -2.94 -20.67 27.11
CA LYS A 375 -4.19 -20.68 26.31
C LYS A 375 -4.80 -19.29 26.19
N ILE A 376 -4.78 -18.48 27.26
CA ILE A 376 -5.20 -17.07 27.22
C ILE A 376 -4.31 -16.28 26.25
N ALA A 377 -2.97 -16.41 26.39
CA ALA A 377 -2.03 -15.72 25.53
C ALA A 377 -2.20 -16.12 24.04
N MET A 378 -2.40 -17.41 23.76
CA MET A 378 -2.68 -17.90 22.40
C MET A 378 -3.99 -17.35 21.83
N ALA A 379 -5.07 -17.34 22.63
CA ALA A 379 -6.36 -16.79 22.20
C ALA A 379 -6.24 -15.30 21.88
N LEU A 380 -5.65 -14.51 22.80
CA LEU A 380 -5.40 -13.09 22.60
C LEU A 380 -4.57 -12.84 21.34
N PHE A 381 -3.48 -13.58 21.18
CA PHE A 381 -2.61 -13.50 20.01
C PHE A 381 -3.38 -13.77 18.71
N PHE A 382 -4.15 -14.86 18.64
CA PHE A 382 -4.91 -15.21 17.44
C PHE A 382 -6.06 -14.24 17.13
N PHE A 383 -6.74 -13.69 18.14
CA PHE A 383 -7.77 -12.67 17.92
C PHE A 383 -7.17 -11.35 17.46
N LEU A 384 -6.04 -10.93 18.03
CA LEU A 384 -5.35 -9.70 17.60
C LEU A 384 -4.82 -9.84 16.17
N LEU A 385 -4.16 -10.97 15.85
CA LEU A 385 -3.65 -11.22 14.51
C LEU A 385 -4.79 -11.37 13.49
N GLY A 386 -5.80 -12.19 13.80
CA GLY A 386 -6.95 -12.42 12.91
C GLY A 386 -7.79 -11.16 12.71
N GLY A 387 -8.02 -10.40 13.79
CA GLY A 387 -8.69 -9.10 13.74
C GLY A 387 -7.92 -8.07 12.93
N TRP A 388 -6.59 -7.98 13.10
CA TRP A 388 -5.73 -7.11 12.30
C TRP A 388 -5.79 -7.46 10.80
N LEU A 389 -5.62 -8.75 10.45
CA LEU A 389 -5.65 -9.23 9.07
C LEU A 389 -7.01 -8.97 8.41
N VAL A 390 -8.12 -9.16 9.13
CA VAL A 390 -9.45 -8.88 8.59
C VAL A 390 -9.71 -7.38 8.52
N TYR A 391 -9.39 -6.60 9.56
CA TYR A 391 -9.62 -5.15 9.63
C TYR A 391 -8.95 -4.41 8.46
N PHE A 392 -7.71 -4.77 8.14
CA PHE A 392 -6.98 -4.14 7.04
C PHE A 392 -7.56 -4.46 5.66
N GLU A 393 -8.26 -5.60 5.52
CA GLU A 393 -8.86 -6.07 4.27
C GLU A 393 -10.35 -5.75 4.12
N LEU A 394 -11.01 -5.39 5.23
CA LEU A 394 -12.39 -4.89 5.19
C LEU A 394 -12.42 -3.63 4.32
N PRO A 395 -13.37 -3.53 3.37
CA PRO A 395 -13.64 -2.26 2.76
C PRO A 395 -14.17 -1.35 3.87
N VAL A 396 -13.32 -0.52 4.45
CA VAL A 396 -13.79 0.69 5.11
C VAL A 396 -14.55 1.42 4.02
N TYR A 397 -15.88 1.33 4.07
CA TYR A 397 -16.77 2.21 3.35
C TYR A 397 -16.48 3.60 3.90
N HIS A 398 -15.44 4.25 3.38
CA HIS A 398 -15.47 5.68 3.27
C HIS A 398 -16.69 5.94 2.39
N ALA A 399 -17.82 6.23 3.03
CA ALA A 399 -18.89 6.95 2.36
C ALA A 399 -18.19 8.10 1.62
N ALA A 400 -18.40 8.15 0.32
CA ALA A 400 -17.84 9.18 -0.55
C ALA A 400 -18.52 10.54 -0.26
N GLY A 401 -18.51 10.95 1.00
CA GLY A 401 -18.92 12.26 1.47
C GLY A 401 -17.68 13.08 1.77
N GLU A 402 -17.73 14.37 1.43
CA GLU A 402 -16.69 15.31 1.84
C GLU A 402 -16.57 15.32 3.38
N PRO A 403 -15.35 15.38 3.94
CA PRO A 403 -15.14 15.42 5.40
C PRO A 403 -15.83 16.60 6.08
N VAL A 404 -16.20 17.63 5.33
CA VAL A 404 -17.03 18.73 5.80
C VAL A 404 -18.14 18.93 4.78
N ARG A 405 -19.39 18.95 5.23
CA ARG A 405 -20.57 19.03 4.35
C ARG A 405 -21.20 20.41 4.42
N SER A 406 -21.44 21.01 3.26
CA SER A 406 -22.30 22.19 3.10
C SER A 406 -23.67 21.71 2.64
N TYR A 407 -24.75 22.12 3.31
CA TYR A 407 -26.11 21.73 2.90
C TYR A 407 -26.56 22.45 1.63
N GLU A 408 -26.08 23.67 1.45
CA GLU A 408 -26.36 24.55 0.32
C GLU A 408 -25.13 25.42 0.09
N THR A 409 -24.78 25.67 -1.18
CA THR A 409 -23.62 26.48 -1.57
C THR A 409 -23.99 27.71 -2.39
N GLU A 410 -25.25 27.84 -2.77
CA GLU A 410 -25.76 28.93 -3.61
C GLU A 410 -27.16 29.32 -3.16
N TRP A 411 -27.45 30.61 -3.11
CA TRP A 411 -28.77 31.15 -2.81
C TRP A 411 -29.09 32.30 -3.77
N ASP A 412 -30.30 32.31 -4.32
CA ASP A 412 -30.79 33.38 -5.19
C ASP A 412 -31.95 34.12 -4.51
N PHE A 413 -31.77 35.42 -4.28
CA PHE A 413 -32.82 36.29 -3.73
C PHE A 413 -33.87 36.69 -4.76
N GLY A 414 -33.67 36.35 -6.03
CA GLY A 414 -34.52 36.77 -7.14
C GLY A 414 -34.44 38.27 -7.37
N THR A 415 -35.53 38.87 -7.83
CA THR A 415 -35.59 40.31 -8.10
C THR A 415 -35.79 41.12 -6.82
N ILE A 416 -34.84 42.00 -6.53
CA ILE A 416 -34.88 42.92 -5.38
C ILE A 416 -34.77 44.38 -5.85
N LYS A 417 -35.33 45.32 -5.10
CA LYS A 417 -35.22 46.75 -5.41
C LYS A 417 -33.84 47.29 -5.01
N GLU A 418 -33.33 48.29 -5.73
CA GLU A 418 -32.14 49.06 -5.33
C GLU A 418 -32.29 49.56 -3.87
N LYS A 419 -31.21 49.50 -3.08
CA LYS A 419 -31.16 49.81 -1.62
C LYS A 419 -31.91 48.85 -0.70
N ALA A 420 -32.43 47.73 -1.20
CA ALA A 420 -32.92 46.65 -0.36
C ALA A 420 -31.77 45.93 0.36
N SER A 421 -32.05 45.44 1.58
CA SER A 421 -31.11 44.64 2.37
C SER A 421 -31.74 43.30 2.73
N VAL A 422 -31.13 42.21 2.30
CA VAL A 422 -31.65 40.84 2.42
C VAL A 422 -30.63 39.93 3.11
N THR A 423 -31.09 38.83 3.73
CA THR A 423 -30.25 37.94 4.53
C THR A 423 -30.51 36.47 4.24
N HIS A 424 -29.46 35.65 4.24
CA HIS A 424 -29.53 34.19 4.13
C HIS A 424 -28.58 33.49 5.10
N ASP A 425 -28.96 32.30 5.57
CA ASP A 425 -28.18 31.48 6.50
C ASP A 425 -27.65 30.23 5.79
N PHE A 426 -26.33 30.13 5.61
CA PHE A 426 -25.68 28.90 5.15
C PHE A 426 -25.32 28.00 6.33
N TYR A 427 -25.37 26.68 6.13
CA TYR A 427 -25.05 25.69 7.15
C TYR A 427 -23.84 24.83 6.76
N LEU A 428 -22.89 24.72 7.69
CA LEU A 428 -21.67 23.93 7.56
C LEU A 428 -21.61 22.86 8.65
N ARG A 429 -21.40 21.60 8.29
CA ARG A 429 -21.29 20.47 9.23
C ARG A 429 -19.96 19.75 9.11
N ASN A 430 -19.36 19.41 10.25
CA ASN A 430 -18.18 18.55 10.29
C ASN A 430 -18.60 17.08 10.24
N GLU A 431 -18.32 16.38 9.14
CA GLU A 431 -18.54 14.93 8.99
C GLU A 431 -17.24 14.13 9.13
N SER A 432 -16.14 14.79 9.50
CA SER A 432 -14.82 14.19 9.70
C SER A 432 -14.63 13.70 11.14
N PHE A 433 -13.59 12.88 11.33
CA PHE A 433 -13.20 12.36 12.65
C PHE A 433 -12.34 13.33 13.48
N ASN A 434 -11.95 14.48 12.91
CA ASN A 434 -11.15 15.50 13.59
C ASN A 434 -11.99 16.76 13.84
N PRO A 435 -11.68 17.56 14.88
CA PRO A 435 -12.28 18.88 15.05
C PRO A 435 -12.00 19.78 13.84
N LEU A 436 -13.00 20.53 13.39
CA LEU A 436 -12.88 21.50 12.32
C LEU A 436 -12.91 22.92 12.89
N LYS A 437 -11.89 23.72 12.62
CA LYS A 437 -11.79 25.13 13.01
C LYS A 437 -12.00 26.05 11.81
N ILE A 438 -13.04 26.88 11.89
CA ILE A 438 -13.25 28.03 11.01
C ILE A 438 -12.28 29.14 11.43
N ARG A 439 -11.30 29.42 10.57
CA ARG A 439 -10.27 30.43 10.78
C ARG A 439 -10.83 31.83 10.50
N GLU A 440 -11.47 31.97 9.35
CA GLU A 440 -11.89 33.26 8.82
C GLU A 440 -13.10 33.09 7.91
N VAL A 441 -13.95 34.13 7.82
CA VAL A 441 -15.01 34.21 6.83
C VAL A 441 -14.92 35.57 6.16
N ALA A 442 -14.74 35.59 4.84
CA ALA A 442 -14.54 36.79 4.01
C ALA A 442 -15.55 36.86 2.88
N SER A 443 -15.69 38.03 2.24
CA SER A 443 -16.67 38.31 1.19
C SER A 443 -16.05 39.11 0.04
N SER A 444 -16.50 38.89 -1.20
CA SER A 444 -15.87 39.46 -2.41
C SER A 444 -16.01 40.99 -2.56
N CYS A 445 -17.18 41.55 -2.28
CA CYS A 445 -17.45 43.00 -2.19
C CYS A 445 -18.95 43.22 -1.87
N GLY A 446 -19.27 44.08 -0.92
CA GLY A 446 -20.65 44.56 -0.64
C GLY A 446 -21.63 43.62 0.08
N CYS A 447 -21.35 42.32 0.23
CA CYS A 447 -22.07 41.47 1.17
C CYS A 447 -21.33 41.42 2.51
N THR A 448 -21.96 41.85 3.60
CA THR A 448 -21.35 41.77 4.94
C THR A 448 -21.75 40.45 5.58
N VAL A 449 -20.77 39.60 5.88
CA VAL A 449 -20.99 38.44 6.76
C VAL A 449 -21.38 38.99 8.13
N SER A 450 -22.64 38.81 8.52
CA SER A 450 -23.22 39.48 9.68
C SER A 450 -22.98 38.71 10.98
N SER A 451 -22.90 37.38 10.92
CA SER A 451 -22.51 36.55 12.07
C SER A 451 -22.09 35.14 11.65
N VAL A 452 -21.17 34.55 12.40
CA VAL A 452 -20.78 33.14 12.32
C VAL A 452 -21.10 32.51 13.66
N GLY A 453 -21.71 31.32 13.66
CA GLY A 453 -21.96 30.56 14.89
C GLY A 453 -20.67 30.01 15.52
N LYS A 454 -20.69 28.75 15.95
CA LYS A 454 -19.52 28.08 16.50
C LYS A 454 -18.40 28.01 15.44
N ARG A 455 -17.19 28.44 15.80
CA ARG A 455 -15.99 28.39 14.94
C ARG A 455 -15.15 27.13 15.12
N LEU A 456 -15.45 26.28 16.11
CA LEU A 456 -14.81 24.98 16.32
C LEU A 456 -15.88 23.91 16.37
N LEU A 457 -15.96 23.05 15.37
CA LEU A 457 -16.98 22.01 15.22
C LEU A 457 -16.36 20.66 15.56
N GLN A 458 -16.90 20.00 16.58
CA GLN A 458 -16.57 18.60 16.86
C GLN A 458 -17.17 17.69 15.76
N PRO A 459 -16.68 16.44 15.63
CA PRO A 459 -17.27 15.46 14.71
C PRO A 459 -18.79 15.39 14.85
N GLY A 460 -19.50 15.58 13.74
CA GLY A 460 -20.96 15.57 13.66
C GLY A 460 -21.68 16.89 13.96
N GLU A 461 -20.98 17.92 14.47
CA GLU A 461 -21.56 19.23 14.78
C GLU A 461 -21.70 20.13 13.54
N ALA A 462 -22.68 21.04 13.57
CA ALA A 462 -22.94 22.02 12.52
C ALA A 462 -22.94 23.46 13.06
N THR A 463 -22.70 24.41 12.17
CA THR A 463 -22.74 25.85 12.46
C THR A 463 -23.41 26.62 11.33
N ARG A 464 -23.97 27.77 11.69
CA ARG A 464 -24.63 28.69 10.76
C ARG A 464 -23.72 29.86 10.40
N ILE A 465 -23.81 30.32 9.16
CA ILE A 465 -23.08 31.44 8.61
C ILE A 465 -24.11 32.38 7.99
N ARG A 466 -24.39 33.50 8.68
CA ARG A 466 -25.41 34.46 8.25
C ARG A 466 -24.81 35.54 7.38
N VAL A 467 -25.26 35.60 6.14
CA VAL A 467 -24.81 36.59 5.17
C VAL A 467 -25.90 37.63 4.95
N ARG A 468 -25.50 38.91 4.94
CA ARG A 468 -26.36 40.04 4.60
C ARG A 468 -25.89 40.66 3.30
N PHE A 469 -26.79 40.82 2.35
CA PHE A 469 -26.53 41.50 1.08
C PHE A 469 -27.23 42.87 1.08
N ASP A 470 -26.47 43.91 0.79
CA ASP A 470 -26.96 45.27 0.59
C ASP A 470 -26.85 45.61 -0.90
N SER A 471 -28.00 45.86 -1.53
CA SER A 471 -28.08 46.13 -2.97
C SER A 471 -27.77 47.58 -3.35
N THR A 472 -27.38 48.42 -2.38
CA THR A 472 -27.01 49.82 -2.65
C THR A 472 -25.84 49.91 -3.63
N GLY A 473 -26.06 50.59 -4.76
CA GLY A 473 -25.05 50.74 -5.82
C GLY A 473 -24.95 49.57 -6.79
N TYR A 474 -25.78 48.53 -6.63
CA TYR A 474 -25.87 47.40 -7.56
C TYR A 474 -27.05 47.57 -8.53
N ARG A 475 -26.92 47.04 -9.75
CA ARG A 475 -27.97 47.05 -10.79
C ARG A 475 -27.91 45.79 -11.65
N GLY A 476 -29.07 45.27 -12.03
CA GLY A 476 -29.23 44.06 -12.82
C GLY A 476 -28.74 42.81 -12.08
N LEU A 477 -28.46 41.75 -12.83
CA LEU A 477 -27.97 40.49 -12.30
C LEU A 477 -26.61 40.67 -11.61
N THR A 478 -26.58 40.40 -10.31
CA THR A 478 -25.37 40.47 -9.49
C THR A 478 -25.16 39.17 -8.75
N GLN A 479 -23.88 38.81 -8.59
CA GLN A 479 -23.47 37.63 -7.86
C GLN A 479 -22.31 37.98 -6.93
N GLN A 480 -22.42 37.54 -5.68
CA GLN A 480 -21.41 37.74 -4.64
C GLN A 480 -20.94 36.41 -4.07
N TYR A 481 -19.71 36.41 -3.57
CA TYR A 481 -19.03 35.22 -3.06
C TYR A 481 -18.65 35.39 -1.59
N ILE A 482 -18.87 34.33 -0.82
CA ILE A 482 -18.48 34.24 0.59
C ILE A 482 -17.48 33.10 0.73
N TYR A 483 -16.33 33.39 1.31
CA TYR A 483 -15.22 32.46 1.50
C TYR A 483 -15.08 32.11 2.98
N VAL A 484 -15.24 30.84 3.32
CA VAL A 484 -15.10 30.30 4.68
C VAL A 484 -13.80 29.53 4.75
N HIS A 485 -12.81 30.11 5.41
CA HIS A 485 -11.50 29.50 5.63
C HIS A 485 -11.56 28.57 6.84
N THR A 486 -11.09 27.35 6.68
CA THR A 486 -11.02 26.34 7.74
C THR A 486 -9.61 25.77 7.86
N ASP A 487 -9.37 24.97 8.90
CA ASP A 487 -8.17 24.13 9.03
C ASP A 487 -8.31 22.74 8.40
N ASP A 488 -9.37 22.51 7.61
CA ASP A 488 -9.47 21.36 6.72
C ASP A 488 -8.33 21.41 5.68
N ASN A 489 -7.48 20.39 5.70
CA ASN A 489 -6.35 20.27 4.78
C ASN A 489 -6.79 19.86 3.36
N GLU A 490 -8.02 19.37 3.17
CA GLU A 490 -8.56 18.96 1.87
C GLU A 490 -9.24 20.12 1.14
N ASN A 491 -10.08 20.89 1.85
CA ASN A 491 -10.78 22.09 1.36
C ASN A 491 -10.62 23.26 2.36
N PRO A 492 -9.46 23.94 2.37
CA PRO A 492 -9.17 24.99 3.35
C PRO A 492 -10.03 26.23 3.16
N VAL A 493 -10.67 26.40 1.99
CA VAL A 493 -11.58 27.52 1.70
C VAL A 493 -12.84 26.98 1.05
N ARG A 494 -14.00 27.21 1.67
CA ARG A 494 -15.31 26.87 1.12
C ARG A 494 -15.99 28.13 0.59
N ARG A 495 -16.49 28.06 -0.65
CA ARG A 495 -17.14 29.18 -1.32
C ARG A 495 -18.65 29.01 -1.35
N PHE A 496 -19.37 30.02 -0.89
CA PHE A 496 -20.81 30.15 -1.02
C PHE A 496 -21.14 31.30 -1.97
N ILE A 497 -22.27 31.20 -2.67
CA ILE A 497 -22.68 32.13 -3.71
C ILE A 497 -24.02 32.74 -3.33
N ILE A 498 -24.14 34.05 -3.51
CA ILE A 498 -25.42 34.76 -3.43
C ILE A 498 -25.69 35.41 -4.78
N LYS A 499 -26.90 35.27 -5.30
CA LYS A 499 -27.40 35.90 -6.52
C LYS A 499 -28.60 36.80 -6.21
N ALA A 500 -28.75 37.86 -7.00
CA ALA A 500 -29.93 38.70 -7.01
C ALA A 500 -30.02 39.44 -8.36
N ASP A 501 -31.23 39.78 -8.79
CA ASP A 501 -31.48 40.73 -9.87
C ASP A 501 -31.91 42.08 -9.28
N VAL A 502 -31.05 43.09 -9.34
CA VAL A 502 -31.34 44.39 -8.72
C VAL A 502 -32.08 45.28 -9.71
N ALA A 503 -33.40 45.37 -9.53
CA ALA A 503 -34.27 46.24 -10.30
C ALA A 503 -34.04 47.71 -9.91
N LYS A 504 -33.98 48.56 -10.93
CA LYS A 504 -33.89 50.02 -10.75
C LYS A 504 -35.17 50.51 -10.08
N GLU A 505 -35.01 51.37 -9.07
CA GLU A 505 -36.12 52.01 -8.33
C GLU A 505 -37.16 52.65 -9.25
#